data_AF-A0A9D6IVA3-F1
#
_entry.id   AF-A0A9D6IVA3-F1
#
_cell.length_a   1.000
_cell.length_b   1.000
_cell.length_c   1.000
_cell.angle_alpha   90.00
_cell.angle_beta   90.00
_cell.angle_gamma   90.00
#
_symmetry.space_group_name_H-M   'P 1'
#
loop_
_entity.id
_entity.type
_entity.pdbx_description
1 polymer ?
#
loop_
_entity_poly.entity_id
_entity_poly.type
_entity_poly.pdbx_seq_one_letter_code
_entity_poly.pdbx_strand_id
1 'polypeptide(L)'
;MRVAFAFMLSTAIFSSAAHAGNTVTEFEGIQERCAQVGDISFGPKGRWPACRVTQAGWVATVGILDIYQAQYCLGASDAECGERALLLFGNRAYTPEAHLLVQRIDPGATRYDDPLLVETPYGTLMALEARSPGGSESNSYHLWQKGRWMPIDSKAWLRDLSKRLPKGLSAGEGVAPDIDRMRVQVPLYRSGENAGIVAEVELGLAKNRFTLTKLTLAHE
;
A
#
# COMPACT_ATOMS: atom_id res chain seq x y z
N MET A 1 2.27 31.05 -33.38
CA MET A 1 1.83 29.66 -33.53
C MET A 1 1.87 29.02 -32.14
N ARG A 2 0.73 28.85 -31.46
CA ARG A 2 0.65 28.31 -30.09
C ARG A 2 0.30 26.82 -30.18
N VAL A 3 1.25 25.95 -29.90
CA VAL A 3 1.03 24.51 -29.82
C VAL A 3 0.51 24.21 -28.42
N ALA A 4 -0.79 23.92 -28.30
CA ALA A 4 -1.38 23.46 -27.05
C ALA A 4 -1.08 21.96 -26.92
N PHE A 5 -0.11 21.61 -26.08
CA PHE A 5 0.08 20.23 -25.63
C PHE A 5 -1.03 19.90 -24.62
N ALA A 6 -2.07 19.22 -25.09
CA ALA A 6 -3.05 18.60 -24.22
C ALA A 6 -2.41 17.35 -23.58
N PHE A 7 -1.85 17.51 -22.39
CA PHE A 7 -1.51 16.38 -21.52
C PHE A 7 -2.83 15.71 -21.10
N MET A 8 -3.16 14.56 -21.70
CA MET A 8 -4.14 13.64 -21.13
C MET A 8 -3.52 13.09 -19.84
N LEU A 9 -3.90 13.66 -18.69
CA LEU A 9 -3.73 12.99 -17.41
C LEU A 9 -4.70 11.81 -17.37
N SER A 10 -4.24 10.64 -17.82
CA SER A 10 -4.87 9.38 -17.42
C SER A 10 -4.65 9.23 -15.92
N THR A 11 -5.64 9.61 -15.12
CA THR A 11 -5.64 9.32 -13.69
C THR A 11 -5.76 7.80 -13.54
N ALA A 12 -4.62 7.12 -13.39
CA ALA A 12 -4.63 5.74 -12.95
C ALA A 12 -5.32 5.71 -11.58
N ILE A 13 -6.51 5.12 -11.52
CA ILE A 13 -7.24 4.91 -10.28
C ILE A 13 -6.52 3.76 -9.57
N PHE A 14 -5.66 4.11 -8.62
CA PHE A 14 -5.06 3.12 -7.73
C PHE A 14 -6.08 2.74 -6.66
N SER A 15 -6.39 1.46 -6.55
CA SER A 15 -7.22 1.00 -5.46
C SER A 15 -6.39 1.00 -4.18
N SER A 16 -6.88 1.69 -3.15
CA SER A 16 -6.32 1.51 -1.81
C SER A 16 -6.66 0.11 -1.32
N ALA A 17 -5.76 -0.50 -0.56
CA ALA A 17 -6.03 -1.77 0.09
C ALA A 17 -7.29 -1.64 0.96
N ALA A 18 -8.26 -2.53 0.74
CA ALA A 18 -9.48 -2.59 1.52
C ALA A 18 -9.31 -3.59 2.66
N HIS A 19 -9.90 -3.27 3.82
CA HIS A 19 -10.03 -4.24 4.88
C HIS A 19 -11.08 -5.28 4.44
N ALA A 20 -10.63 -6.51 4.22
CA ALA A 20 -11.55 -7.61 4.03
C ALA A 20 -12.25 -7.88 5.36
N GLY A 21 -13.57 -8.10 5.33
CA GLY A 21 -14.36 -8.39 6.52
C GLY A 21 -14.04 -9.75 7.15
N ASN A 22 -15.01 -10.39 7.80
CA ASN A 22 -14.88 -11.72 8.42
C ASN A 22 -14.76 -12.87 7.39
N THR A 23 -14.08 -12.65 6.27
CA THR A 23 -13.91 -13.66 5.22
C THR A 23 -12.89 -14.71 5.66
N VAL A 24 -13.29 -15.98 5.57
CA VAL A 24 -12.48 -17.15 5.97
C VAL A 24 -12.34 -18.09 4.78
N THR A 25 -11.19 -18.76 4.68
CA THR A 25 -10.93 -19.85 3.74
C THR A 25 -10.14 -20.95 4.43
N GLU A 26 -10.05 -22.13 3.83
CA GLU A 26 -9.11 -23.16 4.27
C GLU A 26 -7.67 -22.64 4.11
N PHE A 27 -6.85 -22.80 5.14
CA PHE A 27 -5.43 -22.45 5.13
C PHE A 27 -4.65 -23.37 4.18
N GLU A 28 -5.07 -24.63 4.04
CA GLU A 28 -4.41 -25.58 3.16
C GLU A 28 -4.48 -25.13 1.69
N GLY A 29 -3.31 -24.77 1.16
CA GLY A 29 -3.14 -24.40 -0.24
C GLY A 29 -3.38 -22.92 -0.56
N ILE A 30 -3.56 -22.01 0.41
CA ILE A 30 -3.65 -20.56 0.12
C ILE A 30 -2.39 -20.00 -0.57
N GLN A 31 -1.27 -20.72 -0.44
CA GLN A 31 0.01 -20.38 -1.07
C GLN A 31 0.18 -21.01 -2.45
N GLU A 32 -0.64 -21.98 -2.81
CA GLU A 32 -0.47 -22.79 -4.03
C GLU A 32 -1.62 -22.57 -5.03
N ARG A 33 -2.80 -22.24 -4.51
CA ARG A 33 -4.04 -22.10 -5.28
C ARG A 33 -4.71 -20.79 -4.94
N CYS A 34 -5.41 -20.23 -5.92
CA CYS A 34 -6.23 -19.07 -5.67
C CYS A 34 -7.41 -19.42 -4.76
N ALA A 35 -7.66 -18.59 -3.76
CA ALA A 35 -8.87 -18.64 -2.95
C ALA A 35 -9.93 -17.67 -3.50
N GLN A 36 -11.20 -18.08 -3.50
CA GLN A 36 -12.32 -17.18 -3.80
C GLN A 36 -12.76 -16.48 -2.52
N VAL A 37 -12.16 -15.34 -2.22
CA VAL A 37 -12.31 -14.59 -0.97
C VAL A 37 -12.49 -13.10 -1.25
N GLY A 38 -13.22 -12.41 -0.37
CA GLY A 38 -13.44 -10.97 -0.49
C GLY A 38 -14.16 -10.64 -1.79
N ASP A 39 -13.53 -9.81 -2.63
CA ASP A 39 -14.08 -9.44 -3.95
C ASP A 39 -13.56 -10.33 -5.08
N ILE A 40 -12.75 -11.35 -4.77
CA ILE A 40 -12.16 -12.25 -5.75
C ILE A 40 -13.08 -13.43 -6.04
N SER A 41 -13.60 -13.50 -7.26
CA SER A 41 -14.37 -14.64 -7.79
C SER A 41 -13.92 -14.99 -9.21
N PHE A 42 -13.63 -16.26 -9.47
CA PHE A 42 -13.11 -16.68 -10.78
C PHE A 42 -13.75 -17.97 -11.30
N GLY A 43 -13.62 -18.20 -12.61
CA GLY A 43 -14.23 -19.31 -13.34
C GLY A 43 -15.38 -18.86 -14.25
N PRO A 44 -16.18 -19.80 -14.81
CA PRO A 44 -17.18 -19.50 -15.84
C PRO A 44 -18.25 -18.47 -15.47
N LYS A 45 -18.46 -18.25 -14.17
CA LYS A 45 -19.42 -17.28 -13.61
C LYS A 45 -18.76 -16.18 -12.78
N GLY A 46 -17.43 -16.22 -12.64
CA GLY A 46 -16.68 -15.25 -11.85
C GLY A 46 -16.37 -13.99 -12.65
N ARG A 47 -15.94 -12.93 -11.95
CA ARG A 47 -15.46 -11.70 -12.59
C ARG A 47 -14.25 -11.97 -13.49
N TRP A 48 -13.39 -12.91 -13.10
CA TRP A 48 -12.24 -13.32 -13.90
C TRP A 48 -12.39 -14.77 -14.39
N PRO A 49 -12.05 -15.08 -15.65
CA PRO A 49 -12.21 -16.44 -16.16
C PRO A 49 -11.24 -17.45 -15.53
N ALA A 50 -10.07 -16.99 -15.07
CA ALA A 50 -9.01 -17.80 -14.48
C ALA A 50 -8.29 -17.02 -13.37
N CYS A 51 -7.58 -17.75 -12.51
CA CYS A 51 -6.71 -17.20 -11.50
C CYS A 51 -5.47 -18.08 -11.31
N ARG A 52 -4.32 -17.47 -11.05
CA ARG A 52 -3.07 -18.16 -10.71
C ARG A 52 -2.33 -17.45 -9.60
N VAL A 53 -1.76 -18.21 -8.66
CA VAL A 53 -0.83 -17.66 -7.66
C VAL A 53 0.51 -17.38 -8.32
N THR A 54 1.02 -16.15 -8.20
CA THR A 54 2.31 -15.74 -8.76
C THR A 54 3.41 -15.68 -7.71
N GLN A 55 3.04 -15.42 -6.46
CA GLN A 55 3.95 -15.38 -5.32
C GLN A 55 3.14 -15.65 -4.06
N ALA A 56 3.70 -16.39 -3.12
CA ALA A 56 3.11 -16.56 -1.81
C ALA A 56 4.20 -16.89 -0.79
N GLY A 57 3.90 -16.67 0.49
CA GLY A 57 4.84 -16.98 1.55
C GLY A 57 4.36 -16.52 2.91
N TRP A 58 5.08 -16.99 3.93
CA TRP A 58 4.98 -16.41 5.27
C TRP A 58 5.63 -15.02 5.27
N VAL A 59 5.01 -14.10 6.01
CA VAL A 59 5.44 -12.71 6.12
C VAL A 59 6.02 -12.45 7.51
N ALA A 60 5.23 -12.72 8.55
CA ALA A 60 5.58 -12.42 9.94
C ALA A 60 4.64 -13.13 10.91
N THR A 61 4.98 -13.13 12.20
CA THR A 61 4.06 -13.46 13.29
C THR A 61 3.79 -12.20 14.11
N VAL A 62 2.52 -11.82 14.27
CA VAL A 62 2.09 -10.64 15.06
C VAL A 62 1.21 -11.12 16.22
N GLY A 63 1.77 -11.11 17.42
CA GLY A 63 1.14 -11.71 18.59
C GLY A 63 1.03 -13.24 18.45
N ILE A 64 -0.19 -13.73 18.23
CA ILE A 64 -0.47 -15.18 18.04
C ILE A 64 -0.89 -15.52 16.61
N LEU A 65 -0.81 -14.55 15.71
CA LEU A 65 -1.30 -14.65 14.34
C LEU A 65 -0.11 -14.74 13.40
N ASP A 66 -0.02 -15.84 12.65
CA ASP A 66 0.91 -15.97 11.54
C ASP A 66 0.29 -15.31 10.30
N ILE A 67 1.03 -14.41 9.70
CA ILE A 67 0.61 -13.64 8.53
C ILE A 67 1.27 -14.23 7.31
N TYR A 68 0.45 -14.50 6.30
CA TYR A 68 0.86 -15.04 5.01
C TYR A 68 0.42 -14.09 3.91
N GLN A 69 1.25 -13.93 2.89
CA GLN A 69 0.87 -13.25 1.67
C GLN A 69 0.57 -14.26 0.56
N ALA A 70 -0.35 -13.87 -0.32
CA ALA A 70 -0.49 -14.47 -1.63
C ALA A 70 -0.80 -13.39 -2.67
N GLN A 71 -0.06 -13.41 -3.77
CA GLN A 71 -0.24 -12.53 -4.91
C GLN A 71 -0.85 -13.33 -6.05
N TYR A 72 -1.97 -12.84 -6.58
CA TYR A 72 -2.71 -13.50 -7.64
C TYR A 72 -2.61 -12.72 -8.94
N CYS A 73 -2.48 -13.46 -10.03
CA CYS A 73 -2.79 -13.02 -11.39
C CYS A 73 -4.26 -13.36 -11.65
N LEU A 74 -5.09 -12.32 -11.81
CA LEU A 74 -6.52 -12.44 -12.02
C LEU A 74 -6.87 -12.16 -13.48
N GLY A 75 -7.41 -13.17 -14.16
CA GLY A 75 -7.72 -13.09 -15.57
C GLY A 75 -6.48 -12.97 -16.48
N ALA A 76 -6.75 -13.08 -17.78
CA ALA A 76 -5.79 -13.21 -18.87
C ALA A 76 -4.94 -14.50 -18.84
N SER A 77 -4.42 -14.83 -20.03
CA SER A 77 -3.82 -16.12 -20.42
C SER A 77 -2.51 -16.42 -19.69
N ASP A 78 -1.83 -17.50 -20.05
CA ASP A 78 -0.55 -17.89 -19.44
C ASP A 78 0.54 -16.80 -19.48
N ALA A 79 0.41 -15.79 -20.37
CA ALA A 79 1.43 -14.78 -20.62
C ALA A 79 1.15 -13.41 -19.98
N GLU A 80 -0.11 -13.03 -19.70
CA GLU A 80 -0.46 -11.69 -19.24
C GLU A 80 -1.48 -11.76 -18.11
N CYS A 81 -1.39 -10.86 -17.13
CA CYS A 81 -2.40 -10.72 -16.07
C CYS A 81 -3.37 -9.61 -16.43
N GLY A 82 -4.68 -9.84 -16.27
CA GLY A 82 -5.68 -8.79 -16.43
C GLY A 82 -5.64 -7.80 -15.26
N GLU A 83 -5.71 -8.36 -14.05
CA GLU A 83 -5.53 -7.64 -12.78
C GLU A 83 -4.55 -8.41 -11.89
N ARG A 84 -3.95 -7.74 -10.93
CA ARG A 84 -3.18 -8.38 -9.87
C ARG A 84 -3.80 -8.11 -8.52
N ALA A 85 -3.86 -9.15 -7.69
CA ALA A 85 -4.26 -8.99 -6.30
C ALA A 85 -3.11 -9.31 -5.35
N LEU A 86 -2.99 -8.55 -4.27
CA LEU A 86 -2.21 -8.88 -3.08
C LEU A 86 -3.19 -9.15 -1.94
N LEU A 87 -3.08 -10.32 -1.35
CA LEU A 87 -3.89 -10.75 -0.21
C LEU A 87 -2.97 -11.03 0.96
N LEU A 88 -3.41 -10.60 2.14
CA LEU A 88 -2.80 -11.01 3.40
C LEU A 88 -3.79 -11.82 4.20
N PHE A 89 -3.35 -13.00 4.60
CA PHE A 89 -4.10 -13.94 5.41
C PHE A 89 -3.50 -14.01 6.80
N GLY A 90 -4.35 -14.11 7.81
CA GLY A 90 -3.98 -14.44 9.17
C GLY A 90 -4.42 -15.86 9.48
N ASN A 91 -3.51 -16.68 9.96
CA ASN A 91 -3.81 -18.00 10.50
C ASN A 91 -3.35 -18.04 11.95
N ARG A 92 -4.22 -18.53 12.84
CA ARG A 92 -3.80 -18.84 14.20
C ARG A 92 -3.18 -20.22 14.17
N ALA A 93 -1.98 -20.38 14.72
CA ALA A 93 -1.29 -21.66 14.75
C ALA A 93 -2.23 -22.81 15.14
N TYR A 94 -2.13 -23.91 14.40
CA TYR A 94 -2.93 -25.14 14.57
C TYR A 94 -4.43 -25.01 14.26
N THR A 95 -4.84 -23.97 13.52
CA THR A 95 -6.21 -23.90 12.97
C THR A 95 -6.18 -24.14 11.45
N PRO A 96 -7.17 -24.85 10.89
CA PRO A 96 -7.26 -25.07 9.44
C PRO A 96 -7.80 -23.84 8.69
N GLU A 97 -8.10 -22.74 9.39
CA GLU A 97 -8.79 -21.57 8.85
C GLU A 97 -7.83 -20.39 8.66
N ALA A 98 -7.86 -19.78 7.49
CA ALA A 98 -7.16 -18.54 7.18
C ALA A 98 -8.18 -17.40 7.03
N HIS A 99 -7.98 -16.32 7.79
CA HIS A 99 -8.79 -15.11 7.70
C HIS A 99 -8.17 -14.13 6.73
N LEU A 100 -8.93 -13.60 5.78
CA LEU A 100 -8.44 -12.54 4.91
C LEU A 100 -8.38 -11.23 5.69
N LEU A 101 -7.18 -10.67 5.83
CA LEU A 101 -6.90 -9.47 6.62
C LEU A 101 -6.92 -8.19 5.77
N VAL A 102 -6.28 -8.26 4.61
CA VAL A 102 -6.12 -7.15 3.67
C VAL A 102 -6.21 -7.68 2.24
N GLN A 103 -6.91 -6.94 1.40
CA GLN A 103 -7.00 -7.20 -0.04
C GLN A 103 -6.68 -5.93 -0.81
N ARG A 104 -5.81 -6.04 -1.80
CA ARG A 104 -5.48 -4.97 -2.74
C ARG A 104 -5.56 -5.52 -4.16
N ILE A 105 -6.20 -4.78 -5.07
CA ILE A 105 -6.34 -5.17 -6.48
C ILE A 105 -5.94 -3.98 -7.35
N ASP A 106 -4.97 -4.18 -8.23
CA ASP A 106 -4.40 -3.18 -9.13
C ASP A 106 -4.34 -3.72 -10.58
N PRO A 107 -4.06 -2.87 -11.59
CA PRO A 107 -3.89 -3.32 -12.97
C PRO A 107 -2.87 -4.45 -13.11
N GLY A 108 -3.07 -5.35 -14.08
CA GLY A 108 -2.33 -6.62 -14.13
C GLY A 108 -0.81 -6.52 -14.34
N ALA A 109 -0.32 -5.38 -14.83
CA ALA A 109 1.11 -5.13 -15.00
C ALA A 109 1.79 -4.51 -13.76
N THR A 110 1.02 -4.22 -12.70
CA THR A 110 1.54 -3.79 -11.40
C THR A 110 2.38 -4.88 -10.77
N ARG A 111 3.41 -4.50 -9.99
CA ARG A 111 4.20 -5.42 -9.17
C ARG A 111 4.01 -5.05 -7.71
N TYR A 112 3.90 -6.04 -6.85
CA TYR A 112 3.88 -5.85 -5.41
C TYR A 112 5.22 -6.26 -4.84
N ASP A 113 5.69 -5.50 -3.86
CA ASP A 113 6.80 -5.92 -3.02
C ASP A 113 6.30 -6.70 -1.82
N ASP A 114 7.22 -7.38 -1.15
CA ASP A 114 6.90 -8.06 0.10
C ASP A 114 6.40 -7.04 1.14
N PRO A 115 5.33 -7.37 1.89
CA PRO A 115 4.86 -6.50 2.97
C PRO A 115 5.99 -6.18 3.96
N LEU A 116 6.20 -4.90 4.23
CA LEU A 116 7.13 -4.46 5.26
C LEU A 116 6.37 -4.29 6.58
N LEU A 117 6.75 -5.06 7.61
CA LEU A 117 6.25 -4.88 8.96
C LEU A 117 7.32 -4.30 9.88
N VAL A 118 6.94 -3.31 10.69
CA VAL A 118 7.85 -2.61 11.61
C VAL A 118 7.17 -2.46 12.96
N GLU A 119 7.85 -2.87 14.03
CA GLU A 119 7.43 -2.57 15.39
C GLU A 119 7.82 -1.13 15.75
N THR A 120 6.83 -0.34 16.20
CA THR A 120 7.04 1.05 16.59
C THR A 120 6.47 1.32 17.98
N PRO A 121 6.77 2.49 18.61
CA PRO A 121 6.10 2.87 19.85
C PRO A 121 4.57 2.99 19.74
N TYR A 122 4.01 3.03 18.53
CA TYR A 122 2.57 3.09 18.28
C TYR A 122 1.93 1.71 18.06
N GLY A 123 2.74 0.64 17.97
CA GLY A 123 2.35 -0.72 17.59
C GLY A 123 3.01 -1.16 16.28
N THR A 124 2.64 -2.36 15.81
CA THR A 124 3.11 -2.91 14.54
C THR A 124 2.50 -2.14 13.37
N LEU A 125 3.34 -1.54 12.55
CA LEU A 125 2.96 -0.94 11.27
C LEU A 125 3.20 -1.92 10.14
N MET A 126 2.42 -1.79 9.07
CA MET A 126 2.60 -2.51 7.83
C MET A 126 2.51 -1.56 6.63
N ALA A 127 3.48 -1.62 5.73
CA ALA A 127 3.43 -0.97 4.43
C ALA A 127 3.26 -2.01 3.32
N LEU A 128 2.35 -1.71 2.39
CA LEU A 128 2.15 -2.48 1.16
C LEU A 128 2.43 -1.57 -0.03
N GLU A 129 3.52 -1.87 -0.73
CA GLU A 129 3.97 -1.15 -1.90
C GLU A 129 3.46 -1.83 -3.17
N ALA A 130 3.04 -0.99 -4.13
CA ALA A 130 2.73 -1.42 -5.47
C ALA A 130 3.37 -0.49 -6.48
N ARG A 131 4.00 -1.07 -7.49
CA ARG A 131 4.72 -0.37 -8.55
C ARG A 131 4.07 -0.63 -9.89
N SER A 132 3.53 0.41 -10.50
CA SER A 132 2.92 0.34 -11.83
C SER A 132 3.98 0.42 -12.94
N PRO A 133 3.65 -0.07 -14.14
CA PRO A 133 4.46 0.21 -15.33
C PRO A 133 4.66 1.73 -15.50
N GLY A 134 5.88 2.13 -15.83
CA GLY A 134 6.25 3.55 -15.90
C GLY A 134 6.76 4.15 -14.60
N GLY A 135 6.88 3.35 -13.53
CA GLY A 135 7.59 3.74 -12.30
C GLY A 135 6.77 4.51 -11.28
N SER A 136 5.44 4.59 -11.44
CA SER A 136 4.58 5.15 -10.41
C SER A 136 4.44 4.19 -9.24
N GLU A 137 4.69 4.67 -8.03
CA GLU A 137 4.59 3.91 -6.79
C GLU A 137 3.32 4.30 -6.02
N SER A 138 2.70 3.32 -5.37
CA SER A 138 1.50 3.51 -4.56
C SER A 138 1.60 2.71 -3.28
N ASN A 139 1.67 3.43 -2.16
CA ASN A 139 1.85 2.86 -0.83
C ASN A 139 0.56 2.93 -0.01
N SER A 140 0.22 1.83 0.64
CA SER A 140 -0.85 1.78 1.65
C SER A 140 -0.28 1.33 3.00
N TYR A 141 -0.76 1.94 4.07
CA TYR A 141 -0.19 1.78 5.40
C TYR A 141 -1.26 1.37 6.39
N HIS A 142 -0.92 0.45 7.29
CA HIS A 142 -1.85 -0.12 8.25
C HIS A 142 -1.19 -0.19 9.63
N LEU A 143 -1.99 0.01 10.68
CA LEU A 143 -1.60 -0.17 12.07
C LEU A 143 -2.31 -1.41 12.64
N TRP A 144 -1.56 -2.31 13.27
CA TRP A 144 -2.15 -3.40 14.04
C TRP A 144 -2.71 -2.86 15.36
N GLN A 145 -4.03 -2.92 15.53
CA GLN A 145 -4.67 -2.47 16.76
C GLN A 145 -5.89 -3.32 17.07
N LYS A 146 -5.99 -3.79 18.32
CA LYS A 146 -7.13 -4.60 18.80
C LYS A 146 -7.42 -5.83 17.93
N GLY A 147 -6.37 -6.51 17.48
CA GLY A 147 -6.49 -7.75 16.71
C GLY A 147 -6.88 -7.56 15.24
N ARG A 148 -6.75 -6.35 14.69
CA ARG A 148 -7.03 -6.07 13.27
C ARG A 148 -6.09 -5.02 12.70
N TRP A 149 -5.91 -5.05 11.38
CA TRP A 149 -5.22 -4.02 10.62
C TRP A 149 -6.14 -2.84 10.36
N MET A 150 -5.74 -1.65 10.78
CA MET A 150 -6.48 -0.42 10.59
C MET A 150 -5.76 0.49 9.59
N PRO A 151 -6.42 0.96 8.53
CA PRO A 151 -5.78 1.80 7.52
C PRO A 151 -5.34 3.13 8.13
N ILE A 152 -4.18 3.61 7.68
CA ILE A 152 -3.61 4.90 8.08
C ILE A 152 -3.82 5.91 6.95
N ASP A 153 -4.36 7.10 7.25
CA ASP A 153 -4.31 8.24 6.32
C ASP A 153 -2.85 8.67 6.15
N SER A 154 -2.23 8.16 5.09
CA SER A 154 -0.81 8.35 4.79
C SER A 154 -0.49 9.72 4.22
N LYS A 155 -1.50 10.52 3.86
CA LYS A 155 -1.35 11.87 3.29
C LYS A 155 -1.70 12.96 4.29
N ALA A 156 -2.22 12.63 5.47
CA ALA A 156 -2.62 13.61 6.46
C ALA A 156 -1.51 14.60 6.85
N TRP A 157 -0.28 14.10 6.99
CA TRP A 157 0.88 14.89 7.38
C TRP A 157 1.22 15.98 6.36
N LEU A 158 0.86 15.83 5.06
CA LEU A 158 1.06 16.86 4.05
C LEU A 158 0.28 18.14 4.37
N ARG A 159 -0.91 18.01 4.98
CA ARG A 159 -1.71 19.16 5.45
C ARG A 159 -1.09 19.85 6.66
N ASP A 160 -0.37 19.10 7.49
CA ASP A 160 0.35 19.66 8.63
C ASP A 160 1.65 20.33 8.14
N LEU A 161 2.33 19.75 7.15
CA LEU A 161 3.51 20.31 6.51
C LEU A 161 3.17 21.64 5.83
N SER A 162 2.12 21.71 5.00
CA SER A 162 1.77 22.93 4.26
C SER A 162 1.50 24.14 5.17
N LYS A 163 1.02 23.91 6.40
CA LYS A 163 0.81 24.97 7.41
C LYS A 163 2.10 25.46 8.06
N ARG A 164 3.15 24.63 8.07
CA ARG A 164 4.43 24.92 8.73
C ARG A 164 5.52 25.37 7.77
N LEU A 165 5.33 25.18 6.45
CA LEU A 165 6.26 25.63 5.44
C LEU A 165 6.34 27.17 5.39
N PRO A 166 7.53 27.75 5.09
CA PRO A 166 7.66 29.15 4.76
C PRO A 166 6.74 29.57 3.60
N LYS A 167 6.26 30.83 3.63
CA LYS A 167 5.42 31.36 2.56
C LYS A 167 6.11 31.26 1.20
N GLY A 168 5.36 30.83 0.19
CA GLY A 168 5.85 30.66 -1.19
C GLY A 168 6.54 29.33 -1.46
N LEU A 169 6.65 28.43 -0.47
CA LEU A 169 7.10 27.06 -0.67
C LEU A 169 5.92 26.08 -0.67
N SER A 170 6.02 25.04 -1.50
CA SER A 170 5.09 23.91 -1.54
C SER A 170 5.85 22.58 -1.52
N ALA A 171 5.25 21.56 -0.92
CA ALA A 171 5.78 20.21 -0.91
C ALA A 171 5.55 19.51 -2.25
N GLY A 172 6.50 18.69 -2.69
CA GLY A 172 6.29 17.76 -3.81
C GLY A 172 5.20 16.73 -3.51
N GLU A 173 4.51 16.29 -4.56
CA GLU A 173 3.52 15.22 -4.48
C GLU A 173 4.19 13.84 -4.60
N GLY A 174 3.46 12.78 -4.24
CA GLY A 174 3.90 11.40 -4.47
C GLY A 174 4.95 10.86 -3.50
N VAL A 175 5.37 11.62 -2.48
CA VAL A 175 6.37 11.16 -1.52
C VAL A 175 5.76 10.20 -0.49
N ALA A 176 6.34 9.01 -0.39
CA ALA A 176 5.94 7.96 0.54
C ALA A 176 6.71 8.06 1.87
N PRO A 177 6.03 7.95 3.03
CA PRO A 177 6.68 7.76 4.31
C PRO A 177 7.58 6.52 4.39
N ASP A 178 8.78 6.68 4.95
CA ASP A 178 9.62 5.59 5.45
C ASP A 178 9.15 5.24 6.87
N ILE A 179 8.43 4.11 7.00
CA ILE A 179 7.87 3.66 8.27
C ILE A 179 8.87 2.97 9.20
N ASP A 180 10.01 2.51 8.67
CA ASP A 180 11.08 1.96 9.50
C ASP A 180 11.72 3.07 10.33
N ARG A 181 11.98 4.20 9.66
CA ARG A 181 12.58 5.38 10.31
C ARG A 181 11.56 6.37 10.86
N MET A 182 10.28 6.17 10.57
CA MET A 182 9.20 7.12 10.84
C MET A 182 9.54 8.53 10.34
N ARG A 183 10.03 8.61 9.10
CA ARG A 183 10.53 9.85 8.47
C ARG A 183 10.09 9.96 7.02
N VAL A 184 10.14 11.17 6.47
CA VAL A 184 9.97 11.41 5.04
C VAL A 184 10.81 12.60 4.61
N GLN A 185 11.46 12.49 3.45
CA GLN A 185 12.20 13.58 2.82
C GLN A 185 11.42 14.10 1.63
N VAL A 186 11.15 15.40 1.59
CA VAL A 186 10.24 16.00 0.63
C VAL A 186 10.92 17.16 -0.09
N PRO A 187 11.11 17.08 -1.42
CA PRO A 187 11.60 18.24 -2.17
C PRO A 187 10.56 19.36 -2.11
N LEU A 188 11.05 20.59 -1.93
CA LEU A 188 10.22 21.80 -1.89
C LEU A 188 10.33 22.57 -3.20
N TYR A 189 9.21 23.20 -3.57
CA TYR A 189 9.07 23.96 -4.79
C TYR A 189 8.69 25.40 -4.47
N ARG A 190 9.15 26.34 -5.31
CA ARG A 190 8.75 27.74 -5.30
C ARG A 190 8.19 28.09 -6.67
N SER A 191 6.93 28.52 -6.71
CA SER A 191 6.25 28.87 -7.97
C SER A 191 6.29 27.74 -9.02
N GLY A 192 6.30 26.48 -8.59
CA GLY A 192 6.35 25.30 -9.46
C GLY A 192 7.76 24.85 -9.86
N GLU A 193 8.80 25.61 -9.53
CA GLU A 193 10.20 25.24 -9.78
C GLU A 193 10.82 24.61 -8.52
N ASN A 194 11.73 23.64 -8.70
CA ASN A 194 12.45 23.05 -7.57
C ASN A 194 13.26 24.15 -6.86
N ALA A 195 13.05 24.30 -5.55
CA ALA A 195 13.71 25.33 -4.76
C ALA A 195 15.13 24.94 -4.32
N GLY A 196 15.59 23.71 -4.58
CA GLY A 196 16.85 23.16 -4.07
C GLY A 196 16.83 22.99 -2.54
N ILE A 197 15.64 22.79 -1.97
CA ILE A 197 15.44 22.65 -0.53
C ILE A 197 14.71 21.33 -0.30
N VAL A 198 15.21 20.52 0.63
CA VAL A 198 14.55 19.31 1.09
C VAL A 198 14.04 19.52 2.50
N ALA A 199 12.75 19.24 2.70
CA ALA A 199 12.16 19.15 4.02
C ALA A 199 12.35 17.73 4.56
N GLU A 200 13.08 17.59 5.66
CA GLU A 200 13.09 16.35 6.44
C GLU A 200 12.00 16.43 7.50
N VAL A 201 11.10 15.45 7.47
CA VAL A 201 9.92 15.42 8.33
C VAL A 201 9.98 14.18 9.19
N GLU A 202 9.96 14.36 10.50
CA GLU A 202 9.71 13.24 11.43
C GLU A 202 8.21 13.06 11.60
N LEU A 203 7.79 11.80 11.57
CA LEU A 203 6.40 11.41 11.62
C LEU A 203 6.05 10.80 12.98
N GLY A 204 4.85 11.11 13.43
CA GLY A 204 4.16 10.39 14.51
C GLY A 204 2.87 9.79 13.98
N LEU A 205 2.15 9.09 14.87
CA LEU A 205 0.86 8.51 14.57
C LEU A 205 -0.16 8.94 15.61
N ALA A 206 -1.29 9.49 15.17
CA ALA A 206 -2.41 9.83 16.04
C ALA A 206 -3.72 9.64 15.31
N LYS A 207 -4.68 8.92 15.88
CA LYS A 207 -6.00 8.66 15.26
C LYS A 207 -5.89 8.06 13.84
N ASN A 208 -5.02 7.08 13.65
CA ASN A 208 -4.76 6.38 12.37
C ASN A 208 -4.42 7.32 11.21
N ARG A 209 -3.64 8.35 11.49
CA ARG A 209 -3.07 9.22 10.47
C ARG A 209 -1.64 9.56 10.84
N PHE A 210 -0.77 9.64 9.84
CA PHE A 210 0.56 10.20 10.07
C PHE A 210 0.42 11.68 10.41
N THR A 211 1.19 12.12 11.39
CA THR A 211 1.24 13.51 11.85
C THR A 211 2.66 14.01 11.82
N LEU A 212 2.85 15.29 11.51
CA LEU A 212 4.17 15.91 11.55
C LEU A 212 4.56 16.25 13.00
N THR A 213 5.61 15.60 13.51
CA THR A 213 6.17 15.86 14.84
C THR A 213 7.30 16.88 14.78
N LYS A 214 8.19 16.75 13.80
CA LYS A 214 9.33 17.66 13.58
C LYS A 214 9.50 17.97 12.09
N LEU A 215 9.95 19.18 11.79
CA LEU A 215 10.31 19.64 10.46
C LEU A 215 11.70 20.26 10.52
N THR A 216 12.60 19.80 9.66
CA THR A 216 13.92 20.37 9.42
C THR A 216 14.02 20.74 7.95
N LEU A 217 14.57 21.91 7.64
CA LEU A 217 14.84 22.31 6.26
C LEU A 217 16.34 22.19 6.00
N ALA A 218 16.71 21.38 5.03
CA ALA A 218 18.08 21.24 4.55
C ALA A 218 18.22 21.94 3.19
N HIS A 219 19.34 22.65 3.03
CA HIS A 219 19.79 23.13 1.73
C HIS A 219 20.65 22.04 1.11
N GLU A 220 20.32 21.61 -0.11
CA GLU A 220 21.20 20.74 -0.91
C GLU A 220 22.38 21.52 -1.49
#